data_AF-A0A2A5Y200-F1
#
_entry.id   AF-A0A2A5Y200-F1
#
_cell.length_a   1.000
_cell.length_b   1.000
_cell.length_c   1.000
_cell.angle_alpha   90.00
_cell.angle_beta   90.00
_cell.angle_gamma   90.00
#
_symmetry.space_group_name_H-M   'P 1'
#
loop_
_entity.id
_entity.type
_entity.pdbx_description
1 polymer ?
#
loop_
_entity_poly.entity_id
_entity_poly.type
_entity_poly.pdbx_seq_one_letter_code
_entity_poly.pdbx_strand_id
1 'polypeptide(L)' 'MKALIFISLLIFFLIINYYSYKFGKKFVVINYFFGFIMLLIILILFFKNESNLNKIYNPPYYDGKEIVPGSFDE' A
#
# COMPACT_ATOMS: atom_id res chain seq x y z
N MET A 1 0.90 -4.43 -8.36
CA MET A 1 -0.54 -4.63 -8.02
C MET A 1 -1.05 -3.60 -7.00
N LYS A 2 -0.42 -3.44 -5.82
CA LYS A 2 -0.82 -2.43 -4.81
C LYS A 2 -0.88 -1.00 -5.33
N ALA A 3 0.10 -0.57 -6.13
CA ALA A 3 0.11 0.75 -6.75
C ALA A 3 -1.07 0.97 -7.72
N LEU A 4 -1.45 -0.05 -8.51
CA LEU A 4 -2.60 0.04 -9.42
C LEU A 4 -3.93 0.13 -8.64
N ILE A 5 -4.04 -0.62 -7.54
CA ILE A 5 -5.20 -0.53 -6.62
C ILE A 5 -5.28 0.87 -6.02
N PHE A 6 -4.15 1.43 -5.58
CA PHE A 6 -4.08 2.80 -5.06
C PHE A 6 -4.49 3.85 -6.11
N ILE A 7 -3.98 3.75 -7.34
CA ILE A 7 -4.33 4.66 -8.44
C ILE A 7 -5.83 4.58 -8.77
N SER A 8 -6.39 3.37 -8.80
CA SER A 8 -7.83 3.17 -9.02
C SER A 8 -8.68 3.83 -7.92
N LEU A 9 -8.32 3.61 -6.66
CA LEU A 9 -8.98 4.24 -5.52
C LEU A 9 -8.88 5.77 -5.57
N LEU A 10 -7.71 6.31 -5.95
CA LEU A 10 -7.50 7.75 -6.09
C LEU A 10 -8.42 8.35 -7.17
N ILE A 11 -8.51 7.72 -8.34
CA ILE A 11 -9.39 8.16 -9.42
C ILE A 11 -10.85 8.15 -8.96
N PHE A 12 -11.27 7.08 -8.27
CA PHE A 12 -12.64 6.98 -7.75
C PHE A 12 -12.97 8.08 -6.73
N PHE A 13 -12.02 8.37 -5.82
CA PHE A 13 -12.15 9.46 -4.86
C PHE A 13 -12.29 10.83 -5.56
N LEU A 14 -11.49 11.10 -6.58
CA LEU A 14 -11.56 12.35 -7.34
C LEU A 14 -12.92 12.51 -8.06
N ILE A 15 -13.43 11.43 -8.65
CA ILE A 15 -14.74 11.42 -9.31
C ILE A 15 -15.85 11.74 -8.30
N ILE A 16 -15.85 11.09 -7.13
CA ILE A 16 -16.84 11.36 -6.08
C ILE A 16 -16.76 12.83 -5.64
N ASN A 17 -15.56 13.35 -5.42
CA ASN A 17 -15.38 14.75 -5.01
C ASN A 17 -15.87 15.75 -6.05
N TYR A 18 -15.58 15.48 -7.33
CA TYR A 18 -16.04 16.30 -8.45
C TYR A 18 -17.57 16.39 -8.49
N TYR A 19 -18.26 15.25 -8.37
CA TYR A 19 -19.72 15.24 -8.35
C TYR A 19 -20.32 15.79 -7.06
N SER A 20 -19.64 15.65 -5.92
CA SER A 20 -20.12 16.10 -4.60
C SER A 20 -20.39 17.60 -4.54
N TYR A 21 -19.64 18.42 -5.29
CA TYR A 21 -19.89 19.86 -5.42
C TYR A 21 -21.33 20.18 -5.88
N LYS A 22 -21.95 19.30 -6.66
CA LYS A 22 -23.29 19.49 -7.22
C LYS A 22 -24.43 19.18 -6.24
N PHE A 23 -24.16 18.47 -5.15
CA PHE A 23 -25.19 17.96 -4.23
C PHE A 23 -25.35 18.76 -2.92
N GLY A 24 -24.62 19.87 -2.77
CA GLY A 24 -24.78 20.82 -1.67
C GLY A 24 -24.11 20.42 -0.34
N LYS A 25 -24.27 21.26 0.69
CA LYS A 25 -23.47 21.18 1.94
C LYS A 25 -23.61 19.88 2.73
N LYS A 26 -24.74 19.16 2.63
CA LYS A 26 -24.95 17.88 3.34
C LYS A 26 -24.05 16.76 2.81
N PHE A 27 -23.71 16.81 1.51
CA PHE A 27 -22.82 15.83 0.89
C PHE A 27 -21.36 16.07 1.22
N VAL A 28 -20.98 17.27 1.67
CA VAL A 28 -19.61 17.57 2.12
C VAL A 28 -19.21 16.67 3.29
N VAL A 29 -20.10 16.49 4.28
CA VAL A 29 -19.83 15.64 5.46
C VAL A 29 -19.68 14.17 5.05
N ILE A 30 -20.56 13.69 4.18
CA ILE A 30 -20.50 12.31 3.63
C ILE A 30 -19.20 12.10 2.86
N ASN A 31 -18.77 13.10 2.10
CA ASN A 31 -17.56 13.04 1.30
C ASN A 31 -16.29 13.01 2.17
N TYR A 32 -16.25 13.78 3.26
CA TYR A 32 -15.18 13.67 4.26
C TYR A 32 -15.15 12.30 4.93
N PHE A 33 -16.31 11.72 5.25
CA PHE A 33 -16.42 10.38 5.82
C PHE A 33 -15.88 9.32 4.85
N PHE A 34 -16.24 9.39 3.56
CA PHE A 34 -15.67 8.52 2.52
C PHE A 34 -14.16 8.70 2.36
N GLY A 35 -13.67 9.95 2.40
CA GLY A 35 -12.23 10.23 2.38
C GLY A 35 -11.50 9.61 3.56
N PHE A 36 -12.08 9.66 4.76
CA PHE A 36 -11.52 9.02 5.94
C PHE A 36 -11.46 7.49 5.81
N ILE A 37 -12.51 6.85 5.31
CA ILE A 37 -12.52 5.40 5.04
C ILE A 37 -11.45 5.03 4.01
N MET A 38 -11.32 5.81 2.94
CA MET A 38 -10.29 5.59 1.91
C MET A 38 -8.88 5.67 2.50
N LEU A 39 -8.63 6.65 3.37
CA LEU A 39 -7.37 6.78 4.09
C LEU A 39 -7.06 5.53 4.91
N LEU A 40 -8.04 5.00 5.66
CA LEU A 40 -7.87 3.78 6.44
C LEU A 40 -7.54 2.57 5.57
N ILE A 41 -8.20 2.41 4.43
CA ILE A 41 -7.91 1.33 3.47
C ILE A 41 -6.49 1.44 2.93
N ILE A 42 -6.04 2.65 2.60
CA ILE A 42 -4.66 2.91 2.14
C ILE A 42 -3.67 2.53 3.23
N LEU A 43 -3.89 2.99 4.47
CA LEU A 43 -3.04 2.63 5.61
C LEU A 43 -2.95 1.12 5.76
N ILE A 44 -4.08 0.40 5.77
CA ILE A 44 -4.06 -1.06 5.87
C ILE A 44 -3.27 -1.70 4.72
N LEU A 45 -3.46 -1.26 3.47
CA LEU A 45 -2.77 -1.84 2.32
C LEU A 45 -1.24 -1.63 2.34
N PHE A 46 -0.79 -0.47 2.82
CA PHE A 46 0.63 -0.12 2.88
C PHE A 46 1.31 -0.70 4.12
N PHE A 47 0.63 -0.72 5.28
CA PHE A 47 1.18 -1.27 6.53
C PHE A 47 1.09 -2.80 6.61
N LYS A 48 0.24 -3.47 5.82
CA LYS A 48 0.12 -4.95 5.80
C LYS A 48 1.31 -5.66 5.13
N ASN A 49 2.52 -5.08 5.10
CA ASN A 49 3.60 -5.69 4.30
C ASN A 49 5.03 -5.47 4.80
N GLU A 50 5.27 -5.79 6.06
CA GLU A 50 6.63 -5.88 6.60
C GLU A 50 7.08 -7.32 6.87
N SER A 51 6.41 -8.34 6.32
CA SER A 51 6.89 -9.73 6.48
C SER A 51 8.24 -9.99 5.80
N ASN A 52 8.65 -9.15 4.85
CA ASN A 52 9.93 -9.27 4.14
C ASN A 52 11.10 -8.49 4.79
N LEU A 53 10.84 -7.67 5.81
CA LEU A 53 11.91 -6.91 6.47
C LEU A 53 12.71 -7.73 7.49
N ASN A 54 12.16 -8.87 7.93
CA ASN A 54 12.82 -9.77 8.88
C ASN A 54 13.63 -10.89 8.21
N LYS A 55 13.81 -10.85 6.89
CA LYS A 55 14.66 -11.84 6.21
C LYS A 55 16.11 -11.61 6.60
N ILE A 56 16.66 -12.55 7.35
CA ILE A 56 18.06 -12.53 7.74
C ILE A 56 18.88 -12.73 6.46
N TYR A 57 19.74 -11.76 6.15
CA TYR A 57 20.66 -11.87 5.03
C TYR A 57 21.84 -12.76 5.43
N ASN A 58 22.00 -13.86 4.71
CA ASN A 58 23.15 -14.73 4.81
C ASN A 58 24.19 -14.28 3.79
N PRO A 59 25.34 -13.73 4.22
CA PRO A 59 26.38 -13.30 3.30
C PRO A 59 27.02 -14.50 2.59
N PRO A 60 27.57 -14.29 1.38
CA PRO A 60 28.30 -15.34 0.69
C PRO A 60 29.51 -15.80 1.51
N TYR A 61 29.77 -17.11 1.49
CA TYR A 61 30.91 -17.71 2.18
C TYR A 61 31.52 -18.84 1.34
N TYR A 62 32.78 -19.16 1.61
CA TYR A 62 33.46 -20.29 0.98
C TYR A 62 33.38 -21.51 1.90
N ASP A 63 32.85 -22.62 1.40
CA ASP A 63 32.59 -23.83 2.20
C ASP A 63 33.77 -24.83 2.22
N GLY A 64 34.86 -24.50 1.52
CA GLY A 64 36.03 -25.37 1.32
C GLY A 64 36.05 -26.10 -0.03
N LYS A 65 34.99 -25.99 -0.84
CA LYS A 65 34.93 -26.52 -2.22
C LYS A 65 34.50 -25.44 -3.21
N GLU A 66 33.47 -24.67 -2.87
CA GLU A 66 32.89 -23.64 -3.74
C GLU A 66 32.42 -22.40 -2.98
N ILE A 67 32.13 -21.33 -3.71
CA ILE A 67 31.58 -20.10 -3.14
C ILE A 67 30.06 -20.25 -3.09
N VAL A 68 29.52 -20.27 -1.87
CA VAL A 68 28.08 -20.25 -1.63
C VAL A 68 27.60 -18.80 -1.79
N PRO A 69 26.68 -18.51 -2.74
CA PRO A 69 26.17 -17.16 -2.94
C PRO A 69 25.30 -16.72 -1.75
N GLY A 70 25.30 -15.41 -1.47
CA GLY A 70 24.49 -14.86 -0.41
C GLY A 70 23.00 -15.01 -0.71
N SER A 71 22.22 -15.31 0.31
CA SER A 71 20.78 -15.54 0.22
C SER A 71 20.05 -14.82 1.35
N PHE A 72 18.75 -14.61 1.17
CA PHE A 72 17.86 -14.19 2.24
C PHE A 72 17.14 -15.44 2.75
N ASP A 73 17.13 -15.67 4.07
CA ASP A 73 16.33 -16.74 4.66
C ASP A 73 14.84 -16.51 4.31
N GLU A 74 14.15 -17.56 3.87
CA GLU A 74 12.77 -17.47 3.37
C GLU A 74 11.74 -17.21 4.47
#